data_AF-A0A4R5U6U8-F1
#
_entry.id   AF-A0A4R5U6U8-F1
#
_cell.length_a   1.000
_cell.length_b   1.000
_cell.length_c   1.000
_cell.angle_alpha   90.00
_cell.angle_beta   90.00
_cell.angle_gamma   90.00
#
_symmetry.space_group_name_H-M   'P 1'
#
loop_
_entity.id
_entity.type
_entity.pdbx_description
1 polymer ?
#
loop_
_entity_poly.entity_id
_entity_poly.type
_entity_poly.pdbx_seq_one_letter_code
_entity_poly.pdbx_strand_id
1 'polypeptide(L)'
;MDTDGDGRVSLAEYQAWMSYAFDRMDRNGDGVLTPDELPGGKGRAITRAEHMVKLAATFNRQDTNRDGYLDARELAAPPQK
;
A
#
# COMPACT_ATOMS: atom_id res chain seq x y z
N MET A 1 -4.72 3.39 7.72
CA MET A 1 -5.49 4.43 8.43
C MET A 1 -4.55 4.89 9.52
N ASP A 2 -4.29 6.19 9.59
CA ASP A 2 -3.49 6.78 10.67
C ASP A 2 -4.24 6.53 11.99
N THR A 3 -3.62 5.73 12.84
CA THR A 3 -4.19 5.13 14.05
C THR A 3 -3.78 5.90 15.30
N ASP A 4 -2.63 6.56 15.27
CA ASP A 4 -2.14 7.39 16.38
C ASP A 4 -2.49 8.88 16.22
N GLY A 5 -2.93 9.30 15.04
CA GLY A 5 -3.40 10.65 14.73
C GLY A 5 -2.27 11.65 14.54
N ASP A 6 -1.05 11.19 14.22
CA ASP A 6 0.12 12.05 14.06
C ASP A 6 0.20 12.74 12.68
N GLY A 7 -0.69 12.39 11.75
CA GLY A 7 -0.74 12.91 10.39
C GLY A 7 0.25 12.23 9.45
N ARG A 8 0.83 11.10 9.86
CA ARG A 8 1.79 10.29 9.13
C ARG A 8 1.35 8.82 9.15
N VAL A 9 2.05 8.01 8.38
CA VAL A 9 1.81 6.56 8.35
C VAL A 9 3.13 5.87 8.64
N SER A 10 3.21 5.26 9.81
CA SER A 10 4.33 4.43 10.22
C SER A 10 4.34 3.08 9.51
N LEU A 11 5.49 2.39 9.50
CA LEU A 11 5.62 1.08 8.88
C LEU A 11 4.66 0.03 9.48
N ALA A 12 4.36 0.13 10.78
CA ALA A 12 3.40 -0.74 11.46
C ALA A 12 1.96 -0.48 10.98
N GLU A 13 1.56 0.78 10.89
CA GLU A 13 0.25 1.18 10.38
C GLU A 13 0.11 0.88 8.89
N TYR A 14 1.20 1.01 8.15
CA TYR A 14 1.28 0.64 6.75
C TYR A 14 1.04 -0.86 6.57
N GLN A 15 1.64 -1.70 7.42
CA GLN A 15 1.37 -3.15 7.45
C GLN A 15 -0.08 -3.47 7.81
N ALA A 16 -0.63 -2.82 8.85
CA ALA A 16 -2.01 -3.02 9.28
C ALA A 16 -3.00 -2.60 8.19
N TRP A 17 -2.77 -1.43 7.59
CA TRP A 17 -3.56 -0.93 6.47
C TRP A 17 -3.44 -1.83 5.24
N MET A 18 -2.24 -2.36 4.96
CA MET A 18 -2.03 -3.27 3.85
C MET A 18 -2.78 -4.58 4.05
N SER A 19 -2.72 -5.19 5.23
CA SER A 19 -3.56 -6.36 5.53
C SER A 19 -5.04 -6.06 5.35
N TYR A 20 -5.51 -4.94 5.89
CA TYR A 20 -6.92 -4.55 5.79
C TYR A 20 -7.37 -4.29 4.36
N ALA A 21 -6.57 -3.55 3.58
CA ALA A 21 -6.88 -3.22 2.19
C ALA A 21 -6.81 -4.45 1.28
N PHE A 22 -5.87 -5.36 1.55
CA PHE A 22 -5.73 -6.59 0.81
C PHE A 22 -6.92 -7.50 1.09
N ASP A 23 -7.26 -7.76 2.36
CA ASP A 23 -8.41 -8.57 2.79
C ASP A 23 -9.75 -8.03 2.24
N ARG A 24 -9.88 -6.70 2.11
CA ARG A 24 -11.06 -6.06 1.50
C ARG A 24 -11.17 -6.27 -0.01
N MET A 25 -10.05 -6.43 -0.72
CA MET A 25 -10.04 -6.68 -2.17
C MET A 25 -10.05 -8.17 -2.48
N ASP A 26 -9.35 -8.96 -1.67
CA ASP A 26 -9.23 -10.42 -1.73
C ASP A 26 -10.51 -11.07 -1.22
N ARG A 27 -11.49 -11.21 -2.11
CA ARG A 27 -12.80 -11.78 -1.78
C ARG A 27 -12.74 -13.27 -1.58
N ASN A 28 -11.79 -13.95 -2.22
CA ASN A 28 -11.64 -15.39 -2.12
C ASN A 28 -10.70 -15.83 -0.97
N GLY A 29 -9.90 -14.91 -0.43
CA GLY A 29 -9.00 -15.15 0.71
C GLY A 29 -7.76 -15.97 0.37
N ASP A 30 -7.33 -15.96 -0.90
CA ASP A 30 -6.18 -16.72 -1.41
C ASP A 30 -4.84 -16.00 -1.18
N GLY A 31 -4.85 -14.74 -0.78
CA GLY A 31 -3.64 -13.94 -0.63
C GLY A 31 -3.09 -13.43 -1.97
N VAL A 32 -3.89 -13.49 -3.03
CA VAL A 32 -3.58 -12.94 -4.36
C VAL A 32 -4.79 -12.16 -4.87
N LEU A 33 -4.56 -10.90 -5.26
CA LEU A 33 -5.59 -10.12 -5.94
C LEU A 33 -5.62 -10.52 -7.41
N THR A 34 -6.64 -11.28 -7.78
CA THR A 34 -6.86 -11.66 -9.17
C THR A 34 -7.44 -10.49 -9.98
N PRO A 35 -7.34 -10.51 -11.33
CA PRO A 35 -7.92 -9.48 -12.18
C PRO A 35 -9.40 -9.19 -11.90
N ASP A 36 -10.15 -10.22 -11.48
CA ASP A 36 -11.58 -10.15 -11.16
C ASP A 36 -11.85 -9.39 -9.86
N GLU A 37 -10.89 -9.44 -8.92
CA GLU A 37 -10.94 -8.80 -7.61
C GLU A 37 -10.43 -7.35 -7.62
N LEU A 38 -9.64 -7.00 -8.65
CA LEU A 38 -9.15 -5.64 -8.83
C LEU A 38 -10.25 -4.70 -9.37
N PRO A 39 -10.36 -3.47 -8.85
CA PRO A 39 -11.32 -2.50 -9.35
C PRO A 39 -11.02 -2.17 -10.82
N GLY A 40 -11.89 -2.65 -11.72
CA GLY A 40 -11.79 -2.44 -13.17
C GLY A 40 -11.58 -3.70 -14.00
N GLY A 41 -11.43 -4.89 -13.40
CA GLY A 41 -11.40 -6.17 -14.13
C GLY A 41 -10.20 -6.33 -15.09
N LYS A 42 -9.26 -5.39 -15.04
CA LYS A 42 -8.17 -5.23 -16.01
C LYS A 42 -6.87 -5.03 -15.25
N GLY A 43 -6.28 -6.14 -14.83
CA GLY A 43 -5.01 -6.17 -14.10
C GLY A 43 -4.40 -7.56 -14.19
N ARG A 44 -3.10 -7.65 -13.93
CA ARG A 44 -2.45 -8.95 -13.72
C ARG A 44 -2.73 -9.39 -12.29
N ALA A 45 -2.80 -10.68 -12.02
CA ALA A 45 -2.91 -11.15 -10.64
C ALA A 45 -1.67 -10.66 -9.86
N ILE A 46 -1.88 -9.94 -8.77
CA ILE A 46 -0.79 -9.42 -7.93
C ILE A 46 -0.84 -10.17 -6.61
N THR A 47 0.21 -10.92 -6.32
CA THR A 47 0.35 -11.62 -5.04
C THR A 47 0.66 -10.63 -3.93
N ARG A 48 0.34 -10.98 -2.69
CA ARG A 48 0.68 -10.16 -1.52
C ARG A 48 2.17 -9.79 -1.47
N ALA A 49 3.04 -10.73 -1.84
CA ALA A 49 4.49 -10.50 -1.91
C ALA A 49 4.85 -9.46 -2.98
N GLU A 50 4.28 -9.55 -4.17
CA GLU A 50 4.55 -8.64 -5.27
C GLU A 50 3.96 -7.24 -5.01
N HIS A 51 2.78 -7.20 -4.37
CA HIS A 51 2.19 -5.97 -3.85
C HIS A 51 3.10 -5.33 -2.79
N MET A 52 3.68 -6.11 -1.87
CA MET A 52 4.64 -5.61 -0.88
C MET A 52 5.89 -5.03 -1.53
N VAL A 53 6.44 -5.71 -2.54
CA VAL A 53 7.63 -5.20 -3.24
C VAL A 53 7.32 -3.88 -3.95
N LYS A 54 6.17 -3.78 -4.62
CA LYS A 54 5.73 -2.52 -5.25
C LYS A 54 5.49 -1.43 -4.22
N LEU A 55 4.78 -1.74 -3.14
CA LEU A 55 4.50 -0.77 -2.08
C LEU A 55 5.78 -0.33 -1.40
N ALA A 56 6.72 -1.22 -1.09
CA ALA A 56 8.01 -0.86 -0.50
C ALA A 56 8.82 0.03 -1.45
N ALA A 57 8.81 -0.27 -2.76
CA ALA A 57 9.46 0.56 -3.76
C ALA A 57 8.80 1.94 -3.88
N THR A 58 7.46 2.02 -3.79
CA THR A 58 6.71 3.29 -3.80
C THR A 58 6.90 4.06 -2.50
N PHE A 59 6.84 3.39 -1.35
CA PHE A 59 7.07 3.93 -0.02
C PHE A 59 8.45 4.55 0.03
N ASN A 60 9.50 3.81 -0.31
CA ASN A 60 10.88 4.30 -0.28
C ASN A 60 11.15 5.40 -1.33
N ARG A 61 10.23 5.56 -2.31
CA ARG A 61 10.28 6.65 -3.29
C ARG A 61 9.51 7.89 -2.81
N GLN A 62 8.46 7.72 -2.00
CA GLN A 62 7.71 8.82 -1.39
C GLN A 62 8.36 9.34 -0.10
N ASP A 63 8.93 8.43 0.70
CA ASP A 63 9.74 8.69 1.90
C ASP A 63 11.05 9.35 1.48
N THR A 64 10.95 10.66 1.22
CA THR A 64 12.03 11.46 0.65
C THR A 64 13.01 11.83 1.74
N ASN A 65 12.50 12.04 2.95
CA ASN A 65 13.30 12.36 4.12
C ASN A 65 13.95 11.10 4.76
N ARG A 66 13.52 9.89 4.37
CA ARG A 66 13.97 8.58 4.87
C ARG A 66 13.83 8.46 6.38
N ASP A 67 12.78 9.05 6.92
CA ASP A 67 12.49 9.00 8.35
C ASP A 67 11.75 7.70 8.75
N GLY A 68 11.32 6.91 7.76
CA GLY A 68 10.62 5.65 7.97
C GLY A 68 9.10 5.81 8.13
N TYR A 69 8.58 7.01 7.84
CA TYR A 69 7.16 7.34 7.86
C TYR A 69 6.79 7.98 6.53
N LEU A 70 5.51 7.90 6.17
CA LEU A 70 4.98 8.69 5.06
C LEU A 70 4.03 9.74 5.61
N ASP A 71 4.42 11.00 5.51
CA ASP A 71 3.54 12.09 5.89
C ASP A 71 2.55 12.45 4.77
N ALA A 72 1.52 13.23 5.11
CA ALA A 72 0.49 13.63 4.15
C ALA A 72 1.05 14.34 2.90
N ARG A 73 2.22 15.01 3.00
CA ARG A 73 2.85 15.69 1.84
C ARG A 73 3.55 14.69 0.95
N GLU A 74 4.21 13.69 1.54
CA GLU A 74 4.85 12.60 0.83
C GLU A 74 3.83 11.68 0.16
N LEU A 75 2.70 11.37 0.82
CA LEU A 75 1.58 10.63 0.25
C LEU A 75 0.89 11.38 -0.89
N ALA A 76 0.76 12.71 -0.79
CA ALA A 76 0.14 13.55 -1.82
C ALA A 76 1.09 13.90 -2.97
N ALA A 77 2.41 13.71 -2.80
CA ALA A 77 3.37 13.96 -3.86
C ALA A 77 3.15 12.95 -5.00
N PRO A 78 2.89 13.40 -6.24
CA PRO A 78 2.78 12.49 -7.37
C PRO A 78 4.12 11.76 -7.55
N PRO A 79 4.12 10.49 -7.98
CA PRO A 79 5.36 9.74 -8.19
C PRO A 79 6.22 10.51 -9.19
N GLN A 80 7.32 11.10 -8.72
CA GLN A 80 8.27 11.77 -9.58
C GLN A 80 8.88 10.73 -10.52
N LYS A 81 8.83 11.06 -11.82
CA LYS A 81 9.23 10.18 -12.93
C LYS A 81 10.71 9.90 -12.94
#